data_AF-A0A848HY06-F1
#
_entry.id   AF-A0A848HY06-F1
#
_cell.length_a   1.000
_cell.length_b   1.000
_cell.length_c   1.000
_cell.angle_alpha   90.00
_cell.angle_beta   90.00
_cell.angle_gamma   90.00
#
_symmetry.space_group_name_H-M   'P 1'
#
loop_
_entity.id
_entity.type
_entity.pdbx_description
1 polymer ?
#
loop_
_entity_poly.entity_id
_entity_poly.type
_entity_poly.pdbx_seq_one_letter_code
_entity_poly.pdbx_strand_id
1 'polypeptide(L)' 'MRKVPDRAYYERRARAETRKAALTDDAVSRRVHLVLAANYLKMLNQLDEEAKAA' A
#
# COMPACT_ATOMS: atom_id res chain seq x y z
N MET A 1 -15.49 -3.74 -17.07
CA MET A 1 -14.17 -3.06 -17.02
C MET A 1 -13.78 -2.90 -15.55
N ARG A 2 -12.88 -3.73 -15.03
CA ARG A 2 -12.43 -3.66 -13.63
C ARG A 2 -11.63 -2.36 -13.51
N LYS A 3 -12.16 -1.33 -12.83
CA LYS A 3 -11.41 -0.08 -12.59
C LYS A 3 -10.23 -0.44 -11.70
N VAL A 4 -9.07 -0.67 -12.30
CA VAL A 4 -7.82 -0.82 -11.56
C VAL A 4 -7.62 0.49 -10.80
N PRO A 5 -7.48 0.46 -9.46
CA PRO A 5 -7.24 1.68 -8.69
C PRO A 5 -5.98 2.38 -9.20
N ASP A 6 -6.02 3.72 -9.25
CA ASP A 6 -4.90 4.52 -9.73
C ASP A 6 -3.69 4.44 -8.80
N ARG A 7 -2.52 4.83 -9.32
CA ARG A 7 -1.27 4.93 -8.56
C ARG A 7 -1.46 5.75 -7.27
N ALA A 8 -2.16 6.87 -7.36
CA ALA A 8 -2.40 7.76 -6.22
C ALA A 8 -3.19 7.08 -5.08
N TYR A 9 -4.10 6.16 -5.39
CA TYR A 9 -4.82 5.37 -4.39
C TYR A 9 -3.87 4.52 -3.56
N TYR A 10 -3.01 3.73 -4.20
CA TYR A 10 -2.10 2.84 -3.47
C TYR A 10 -1.08 3.62 -2.64
N GLU A 11 -0.58 4.77 -3.13
CA GLU A 11 0.30 5.65 -2.34
C GLU A 11 -0.40 6.20 -1.09
N ARG A 12 -1.63 6.71 -1.23
CA ARG A 12 -2.43 7.21 -0.10
C ARG A 12 -2.65 6.11 0.93
N ARG A 13 -2.98 4.90 0.48
CA ARG A 13 -3.23 3.75 1.35
C ARG A 13 -1.96 3.28 2.07
N ALA A 14 -0.84 3.15 1.37
CA ALA A 14 0.44 2.81 1.97
C ALA A 14 0.82 3.79 3.10
N ARG A 15 0.76 5.10 2.83
CA ARG A 15 1.05 6.14 3.83
C ARG A 15 0.10 6.09 5.02
N ALA A 16 -1.19 5.84 4.78
CA ALA A 16 -2.19 5.75 5.84
C ALA A 16 -1.92 4.55 6.77
N GLU A 17 -1.62 3.38 6.20
CA GLU A 17 -1.31 2.19 7.01
C GLU A 17 0.02 2.33 7.76
N THR A 18 1.05 2.97 7.19
CA THR A 18 2.28 3.30 7.93
C THR A 18 2.01 4.22 9.12
N ARG A 19 1.17 5.25 8.96
CA ARG A 19 0.77 6.12 10.08
C ARG A 19 0.00 5.36 11.15
N LYS A 20 -0.92 4.47 10.77
CA LYS A 20 -1.64 3.63 11.74
C LYS A 20 -0.69 2.72 12.51
N ALA A 21 0.27 2.09 11.83
CA ALA A 21 1.28 1.26 12.47
C ALA A 21 2.07 2.06 13.54
N ALA A 22 2.46 3.30 13.23
CA ALA A 22 3.17 4.17 14.17
C ALA A 22 2.33 4.57 15.40
N LEU A 23 1.00 4.59 15.27
CA LEU A 23 0.06 4.93 16.35
C LEU A 23 -0.50 3.69 17.07
N THR A 24 -0.11 2.48 16.67
CA THR A 24 -0.64 1.23 17.21
C THR A 24 0.33 0.63 18.20
N ASP A 25 -0.09 0.53 19.47
CA ASP A 25 0.73 -0.03 20.54
C ASP A 25 0.79 -1.55 20.51
N ASP A 26 -0.30 -2.22 20.15
CA ASP A 26 -0.34 -3.68 20.02
C ASP A 26 0.57 -4.16 18.89
N ALA A 27 1.52 -5.04 19.23
CA ALA A 27 2.54 -5.52 18.32
C ALA A 27 1.95 -6.32 17.13
N VAL A 28 0.88 -7.09 17.37
CA VAL A 28 0.23 -7.88 16.32
C VAL A 28 -0.48 -6.95 15.33
N SER A 29 -1.28 -6.02 15.82
CA SER A 29 -2.00 -5.05 15.02
C SER A 29 -1.05 -4.12 14.25
N ARG A 30 0.05 -3.69 14.89
CA ARG A 30 1.12 -2.94 14.23
C ARG A 30 1.69 -3.73 13.05
N ARG A 31 1.98 -5.02 13.24
CA ARG A 31 2.49 -5.90 12.17
C ARG A 31 1.49 -6.01 11.02
N VAL A 32 0.19 -6.12 11.30
CA VAL A 32 -0.86 -6.14 10.26
C VAL A 32 -0.82 -4.85 9.43
N HIS A 33 -0.78 -3.68 10.06
CA HIS A 33 -0.68 -2.40 9.35
C HIS A 33 0.57 -2.30 8.47
N LEU A 34 1.72 -2.78 8.96
CA LEU A 34 2.96 -2.82 8.17
C LEU A 34 2.87 -3.75 6.97
N VAL A 35 2.26 -4.94 7.12
CA VAL A 35 2.04 -5.88 6.01
C VAL A 35 1.10 -5.27 4.96
N LEU A 36 0.03 -4.60 5.39
CA LEU A 36 -0.87 -3.90 4.47
C LEU A 36 -0.16 -2.78 3.71
N ALA A 37 0.67 -1.98 4.39
CA ALA A 37 1.48 -0.96 3.74
C ALA A 37 2.42 -1.56 2.68
N ALA A 38 3.12 -2.64 3.02
CA ALA A 38 4.01 -3.34 2.09
C ALA A 38 3.25 -3.90 0.87
N ASN A 39 2.05 -4.43 1.06
CA ASN A 39 1.21 -4.92 -0.03
C ASN A 39 0.80 -3.79 -0.97
N TYR A 40 0.43 -2.62 -0.46
CA TYR A 40 0.11 -1.46 -1.30
C TYR A 40 1.33 -0.94 -2.07
N LEU A 41 2.52 -0.93 -1.45
CA LEU A 41 3.76 -0.58 -2.15
C LEU A 41 4.12 -1.60 -3.25
N LYS A 42 3.86 -2.89 -3.02
CA LYS A 42 4.03 -3.92 -4.06
C LYS A 42 3.11 -3.67 -5.25
N MET A 43 1.84 -3.32 -5.02
CA MET A 43 0.90 -2.99 -6.10
C MET A 43 1.34 -1.75 -6.89
N LEU A 44 1.92 -0.75 -6.23
CA LEU A 44 2.50 0.42 -6.89
C LEU A 44 3.63 0.03 -7.83
N ASN A 45 4.57 -0.78 -7.35
CA ASN A 45 5.68 -1.23 -8.18
C ASN A 45 5.17 -2.03 -9.39
N GLN A 46 4.15 -2.87 -9.22
CA GLN A 46 3.54 -3.60 -10.34
C GLN A 46 2.93 -2.65 -11.37
N LEU A 47 2.18 -1.63 -10.94
CA LEU A 47 1.64 -0.61 -11.83
C LEU A 47 2.73 0.19 -12.55
N ASP A 48 3.80 0.57 -11.84
CA ASP A 48 4.91 1.33 -12.42
C ASP A 48 5.67 0.48 -13.46
N GLU A 49 5.82 -0.83 -13.25
CA GLU A 49 6.41 -1.74 -14.23
C GLU A 49 5.49 -1.99 -15.43
N GLU A 50 4.17 -2.16 -15.22
CA GLU A 50 3.19 -2.25 -16.30
C GLU A 50 3.16 -0.98 -17.17
N ALA A 51 3.28 0.20 -16.54
CA ALA A 51 3.32 1.47 -17.24
C ALA A 51 4.60 1.69 -18.06
N LYS A 52 5.73 1.10 -17.66
CA LYS A 52 6.99 1.14 -18.42
C LYS A 52 7.04 0.14 -19.57
N ALA A 53 6.29 -0.95 -19.45
CA ALA A 53 6.24 -2.01 -20.45
C ALA A 53 5.21 -1.75 -21.58
N ALA A 54 4.38 -0.71 -21.43
CA ALA A 54 3.39 -0.24 -22.40
C ALA A 54 3.94 0.90 -23.26
#